data_AF-A0A2A5EES0-F1
#
_entry.id   AF-A0A2A5EES0-F1
#
_cell.length_a   1.000
_cell.length_b   1.000
_cell.length_c   1.000
_cell.angle_alpha   90.00
_cell.angle_beta   90.00
_cell.angle_gamma   90.00
#
_symmetry.space_group_name_H-M   'P 1'
#
loop_
_entity.id
_entity.type
_entity.pdbx_description
1 polymer ?
#
loop_
_entity_poly.entity_id
_entity_poly.type
_entity_poly.pdbx_seq_one_letter_code
_entity_poly.pdbx_strand_id
1 'polypeptide(L)'
;MARTIRVGEVYLGTDKISHMLGYGRRYFVRYLQLREKGFSEAAARDKVIRWGLRRELSIVGRLVDGITSYSDLEANYQGMEMAIAMCQGDDPLFVRDGDAWKIVRRVEILDYITPDLDETYNNNHYWLLRKRFVIPRLEEYYVDRYDDEDVQARLAIYRAWEPSLNMLVIDQYWEKKGRDPRNNQSIQALYQKRHGNESVVSD
;
A
#
# COMPACT_ATOMS: atom_id res chain seq x y z
N MET A 1 -2.64 -17.54 -1.49
CA MET A 1 -1.89 -16.44 -0.87
C MET A 1 -0.50 -16.44 -1.47
N ALA A 2 0.00 -15.28 -1.90
CA ALA A 2 1.42 -15.16 -2.21
C ALA A 2 2.22 -15.43 -0.92
N ARG A 3 3.47 -15.85 -1.05
CA ARG A 3 4.30 -16.06 0.15
C ARG A 3 4.65 -14.69 0.72
N THR A 4 4.65 -14.56 2.04
CA THR A 4 5.16 -13.36 2.71
C THR A 4 6.67 -13.48 2.86
N ILE A 5 7.37 -12.39 2.59
CA ILE A 5 8.80 -12.24 2.84
C ILE A 5 9.04 -11.02 3.73
N ARG A 6 10.21 -10.98 4.37
CA ARG A 6 10.69 -9.80 5.07
C ARG A 6 11.79 -9.14 4.24
N VAL A 7 11.67 -7.84 4.00
CA VAL A 7 12.67 -7.01 3.32
C VAL A 7 12.99 -5.83 4.24
N GLY A 8 14.21 -5.79 4.78
CA GLY A 8 14.53 -4.89 5.89
C GLY A 8 13.65 -5.20 7.11
N GLU A 9 12.94 -4.18 7.61
CA GLU A 9 12.00 -4.32 8.74
C GLU A 9 10.56 -4.61 8.31
N VAL A 10 10.27 -4.62 7.00
CA VAL A 10 8.90 -4.70 6.48
C VAL A 10 8.58 -6.11 5.99
N TYR A 11 7.40 -6.60 6.38
CA TYR A 11 6.81 -7.82 5.82
C TYR A 11 5.88 -7.47 4.67
N LEU A 12 6.03 -8.15 3.54
CA LEU A 12 5.15 -7.96 2.39
C LEU A 12 4.89 -9.26 1.64
N GLY A 13 3.75 -9.34 0.97
CA GLY A 13 3.46 -10.42 0.03
C GLY A 13 4.34 -10.33 -1.21
N THR A 14 4.85 -11.45 -1.73
CA THR A 14 5.69 -11.46 -2.95
C THR A 14 4.98 -10.91 -4.18
N ASP A 15 3.66 -10.90 -4.20
CA ASP A 15 2.85 -10.24 -5.23
C ASP A 15 3.12 -8.73 -5.31
N LYS A 16 3.46 -8.08 -4.20
CA LYS A 16 3.78 -6.64 -4.15
C LYS A 16 4.98 -6.29 -5.04
N ILE A 17 5.94 -7.20 -5.22
CA ILE A 17 7.06 -7.02 -6.16
C ILE A 17 6.53 -6.92 -7.60
N SER A 18 5.57 -7.77 -7.97
CA SER A 18 4.93 -7.69 -9.30
C SER A 18 4.12 -6.40 -9.46
N HIS A 19 3.52 -5.89 -8.39
CA HIS A 19 2.85 -4.58 -8.40
C HIS A 19 3.83 -3.43 -8.59
N MET A 20 4.94 -3.40 -7.82
CA MET A 20 6.00 -2.41 -7.97
C MET A 20 6.54 -2.36 -9.40
N LEU A 21 6.88 -3.50 -10.00
CA LEU A 21 7.47 -3.51 -11.33
C LEU A 21 6.42 -3.32 -12.44
N GLY A 22 5.32 -4.08 -12.38
CA GLY A 22 4.32 -4.12 -13.44
C GLY A 22 3.38 -2.92 -13.42
N TYR A 23 2.70 -2.70 -12.30
CA TYR A 23 1.76 -1.59 -12.14
C TYR A 23 2.48 -0.28 -11.86
N GLY A 24 3.63 -0.28 -11.18
CA GLY A 24 4.47 0.91 -11.06
C GLY A 24 4.91 1.47 -12.41
N ARG A 25 5.27 0.60 -13.38
CA ARG A 25 5.48 1.05 -14.77
C ARG A 25 4.23 1.70 -15.38
N ARG A 26 3.03 1.18 -15.11
CA ARG A 26 1.77 1.78 -15.61
C ARG A 26 1.52 3.16 -14.98
N TYR A 27 1.80 3.29 -13.69
CA TYR A 27 1.73 4.57 -12.98
C TYR A 27 2.74 5.56 -13.56
N PHE A 28 3.98 5.13 -13.80
CA PHE A 28 5.02 5.96 -14.41
C PHE A 28 4.65 6.45 -15.81
N VAL A 29 4.17 5.56 -16.70
CA VAL A 29 3.69 5.98 -18.03
C VAL A 29 2.56 7.01 -17.91
N ARG A 30 1.65 6.82 -16.95
CA ARG A 30 0.56 7.78 -16.73
C ARG A 30 1.07 9.12 -16.20
N TYR A 31 2.07 9.09 -15.32
CA TYR A 31 2.76 10.27 -14.83
C TYR A 31 3.40 11.05 -15.99
N LEU A 32 4.16 10.39 -16.88
CA LEU A 32 4.76 11.01 -18.06
C LEU A 32 3.71 11.69 -18.94
N GLN A 33 2.60 11.01 -19.25
CA GLN A 33 1.50 11.60 -20.03
C GLN A 33 0.87 12.84 -19.38
N LEU A 34 0.87 12.93 -18.05
CA LEU A 34 0.39 14.12 -17.35
C LEU A 34 1.44 15.24 -17.40
N ARG A 35 2.73 14.91 -17.29
CA ARG A 35 3.82 15.88 -17.46
C ARG A 35 3.82 16.48 -18.86
N GLU A 36 3.64 15.66 -19.90
CA GLU A 36 3.50 16.11 -21.30
C GLU A 36 2.30 17.05 -21.52
N LYS A 37 1.23 16.90 -20.71
CA LYS A 37 0.05 17.77 -20.74
C LYS A 37 0.22 19.07 -19.94
N GLY A 38 1.42 19.34 -19.41
CA GLY A 38 1.75 20.56 -18.68
C GLY A 38 1.39 20.54 -17.20
N PHE A 39 1.01 19.40 -16.62
CA PHE A 39 0.81 19.33 -15.17
C PHE A 39 2.14 19.41 -14.43
N SER A 40 2.18 20.14 -13.31
CA SER A 40 3.33 20.15 -12.40
C SER A 40 3.60 18.74 -11.84
N GLU A 41 4.80 18.52 -11.31
CA GLU A 41 5.21 17.21 -10.79
C GLU A 41 4.30 16.72 -9.67
N ALA A 42 4.05 17.59 -8.68
CA ALA A 42 3.14 17.33 -7.57
C ALA A 42 1.71 17.04 -8.06
N ALA A 43 1.20 17.84 -9.02
CA ALA A 43 -0.14 17.63 -9.57
C ALA A 43 -0.26 16.34 -10.39
N ALA A 44 0.81 15.94 -11.08
CA ALA A 44 0.86 14.70 -11.82
C ALA A 44 0.84 13.50 -10.86
N ARG A 45 1.67 13.50 -9.81
CA ARG A 45 1.67 12.45 -8.76
C ARG A 45 0.29 12.28 -8.12
N ASP A 46 -0.31 13.36 -7.63
CA ASP A 46 -1.65 13.34 -7.02
C ASP A 46 -2.69 12.73 -7.97
N LYS A 47 -2.69 13.12 -9.25
CA LYS A 47 -3.62 12.59 -10.24
C LYS A 47 -3.43 11.11 -10.53
N VAL A 48 -2.19 10.62 -10.53
CA VAL A 48 -1.91 9.18 -10.70
C VAL A 48 -2.42 8.39 -9.50
N ILE A 49 -2.15 8.85 -8.27
CA ILE A 49 -2.64 8.20 -7.05
C ILE A 49 -4.17 8.14 -7.06
N ARG A 50 -4.85 9.27 -7.30
CA ARG A 50 -6.33 9.32 -7.39
C ARG A 50 -6.90 8.50 -8.54
N TRP A 51 -6.13 8.29 -9.61
CA TRP A 51 -6.53 7.39 -10.69
C TRP A 51 -6.43 5.93 -10.25
N GLY A 52 -5.35 5.55 -9.57
CA GLY A 52 -5.17 4.23 -8.96
C GLY A 52 -6.28 3.89 -8.00
N LEU A 53 -6.51 4.75 -7.00
CA LEU A 53 -7.57 4.58 -6.01
C LEU A 53 -8.95 4.43 -6.67
N ARG A 54 -9.27 5.26 -7.68
CA ARG A 54 -10.55 5.14 -8.40
C ARG A 54 -10.68 3.82 -9.15
N ARG A 55 -9.59 3.28 -9.71
CA ARG A 55 -9.62 1.97 -10.40
C ARG A 55 -9.85 0.85 -9.40
N GLU A 56 -9.17 0.89 -8.27
CA GLU A 56 -9.32 -0.09 -7.19
C GLU A 56 -10.73 -0.09 -6.59
N LEU A 57 -11.31 1.10 -6.43
CA LEU A 57 -12.69 1.29 -5.96
C LEU A 57 -13.74 1.05 -7.06
N SER A 58 -13.34 1.00 -8.33
CA SER A 58 -14.28 0.80 -9.43
C SER A 58 -14.79 -0.64 -9.49
N ILE A 59 -15.83 -0.82 -10.29
CA ILE A 59 -16.53 -2.08 -10.57
C ILE A 59 -15.57 -3.25 -10.81
N VAL A 60 -14.37 -3.06 -11.39
CA VAL A 60 -13.42 -4.15 -11.60
C VAL A 60 -12.90 -4.73 -10.27
N GLY A 61 -12.26 -3.94 -9.40
CA GLY A 61 -11.77 -4.42 -8.09
C GLY A 61 -12.88 -4.90 -7.15
N ARG A 62 -14.05 -4.26 -7.22
CA ARG A 62 -15.20 -4.59 -6.38
C ARG A 62 -15.99 -5.82 -6.83
N LEU A 63 -16.14 -6.08 -8.14
CA LEU A 63 -16.94 -7.20 -8.67
C LEU A 63 -16.13 -8.44 -9.05
N VAL A 64 -14.88 -8.29 -9.49
CA VAL A 64 -14.06 -9.44 -9.93
C VAL A 64 -13.36 -10.08 -8.74
N ASP A 65 -12.70 -9.26 -7.92
CA ASP A 65 -11.82 -9.68 -6.83
C ASP A 65 -12.57 -9.66 -5.50
N GLY A 66 -13.40 -8.62 -5.31
CA GLY A 66 -14.11 -8.34 -4.06
C GLY A 66 -13.18 -7.85 -2.95
N ILE A 67 -12.01 -7.31 -3.31
CA ILE A 67 -10.97 -6.81 -2.41
C ILE A 67 -10.51 -5.45 -2.92
N THR A 68 -10.34 -4.48 -2.01
CA THR A 68 -9.63 -3.23 -2.29
C THR A 68 -8.34 -3.28 -1.49
N SER A 69 -7.20 -3.37 -2.18
CA SER A 69 -5.88 -3.48 -1.57
C SER A 69 -5.15 -2.14 -1.56
N TYR A 70 -4.96 -1.58 -0.37
CA TYR A 70 -4.21 -0.33 -0.20
C TYR A 70 -2.71 -0.57 -0.26
N SER A 71 -2.26 -1.76 0.16
CA SER A 71 -0.87 -2.19 -0.01
C SER A 71 -0.49 -2.36 -1.48
N ASP A 72 -1.43 -2.78 -2.34
CA ASP A 72 -1.20 -2.80 -3.80
C ASP A 72 -1.07 -1.38 -4.37
N LEU A 73 -1.90 -0.44 -3.91
CA LEU A 73 -1.79 0.96 -4.32
C LEU A 73 -0.45 1.57 -3.90
N GLU A 74 0.03 1.26 -2.70
CA GLU A 74 1.36 1.64 -2.23
C GLU A 74 2.46 1.01 -3.08
N ALA A 75 2.41 -0.29 -3.34
CA ALA A 75 3.38 -0.97 -4.19
C ALA A 75 3.43 -0.35 -5.60
N ASN A 76 2.27 -0.04 -6.18
CA ASN A 76 2.20 0.65 -7.47
C ASN A 76 2.85 2.04 -7.41
N TYR A 77 2.63 2.80 -6.33
CA TYR A 77 3.19 4.12 -6.12
C TYR A 77 4.71 4.08 -5.94
N GLN A 78 5.21 3.23 -5.07
CA GLN A 78 6.64 3.05 -4.83
C GLN A 78 7.38 2.58 -6.08
N GLY A 79 6.75 1.70 -6.88
CA GLY A 79 7.26 1.32 -8.19
C GLY A 79 7.33 2.47 -9.20
N MET A 80 6.41 3.43 -9.12
CA MET A 80 6.47 4.66 -9.93
C MET A 80 7.60 5.57 -9.48
N GLU A 81 7.74 5.83 -8.17
CA GLU A 81 8.83 6.68 -7.65
C GLU A 81 10.20 6.09 -7.99
N MET A 82 10.33 4.75 -7.90
CA MET A 82 11.53 4.05 -8.37
C MET A 82 11.80 4.30 -9.86
N ALA A 83 10.77 4.21 -10.70
CA ALA A 83 10.92 4.49 -12.14
C ALA A 83 11.25 5.96 -12.45
N ILE A 84 10.73 6.90 -11.65
CA ILE A 84 11.08 8.33 -11.77
C ILE A 84 12.56 8.51 -11.42
N ALA A 85 13.01 7.99 -10.28
CA ALA A 85 14.41 8.06 -9.85
C ALA A 85 15.38 7.35 -10.81
N MET A 86 14.90 6.38 -11.58
CA MET A 86 15.72 5.71 -12.60
C MET A 86 16.09 6.63 -13.77
N CYS A 87 15.15 7.47 -14.20
CA CYS A 87 15.21 8.15 -15.50
C CYS A 87 15.17 9.67 -15.41
N GLN A 88 14.93 10.24 -14.23
CA GLN A 88 14.71 11.68 -14.01
C GLN A 88 15.39 12.15 -12.70
N GLY A 89 15.48 13.47 -12.55
CA GLY A 89 16.08 14.13 -11.38
C GLY A 89 17.51 14.60 -11.64
N ASP A 90 18.08 15.29 -10.65
CA ASP A 90 19.45 15.80 -10.70
C ASP A 90 20.51 14.68 -10.53
N ASP A 91 20.09 13.52 -10.01
CA ASP A 91 20.94 12.34 -9.77
C ASP A 91 20.22 11.03 -10.20
N PRO A 92 20.05 10.77 -11.52
CA PRO A 92 19.32 9.60 -12.02
C PRO A 92 20.15 8.31 -11.88
N LEU A 93 19.49 7.16 -11.69
CA LEU A 93 20.20 5.86 -11.59
C LEU A 93 20.89 5.45 -12.90
N PHE A 94 20.29 5.83 -14.03
CA PHE A 94 20.81 5.56 -15.37
C PHE A 94 21.06 6.87 -16.12
N VAL A 95 22.24 6.98 -16.73
CA VAL A 95 22.52 8.04 -17.69
C VAL A 95 22.81 7.42 -19.05
N ARG A 96 22.37 8.11 -20.09
CA ARG A 96 22.73 7.76 -21.46
C ARG A 96 24.06 8.42 -21.78
N ASP A 97 25.08 7.61 -22.06
CA ASP A 97 26.39 8.05 -22.50
C ASP A 97 26.62 7.57 -23.95
N GLY A 98 26.40 8.49 -24.90
CA GLY A 98 26.32 8.17 -26.33
C GLY A 98 25.20 7.18 -26.64
N ASP A 99 25.58 6.01 -27.16
CA ASP A 99 24.64 4.94 -27.54
C ASP A 99 24.43 3.88 -26.43
N ALA A 100 25.09 4.02 -25.28
CA ALA A 100 24.99 3.08 -24.17
C ALA A 100 24.28 3.69 -22.96
N TRP A 101 23.53 2.86 -22.23
CA TRP A 101 23.05 3.18 -20.89
C TRP A 101 24.11 2.76 -19.86
N LYS A 102 24.44 3.67 -18.95
CA LYS A 102 25.35 3.41 -17.83
C LYS A 102 24.58 3.51 -16.52
N ILE A 103 24.78 2.52 -15.65
CA ILE A 103 24.35 2.57 -14.26
C ILE A 103 25.35 3.46 -13.52
N VAL A 104 24.89 4.58 -13.00
CA VAL A 104 25.74 5.52 -12.24
C VAL A 104 25.50 5.45 -10.74
N ARG A 105 24.34 4.93 -10.33
CA ARG A 105 24.00 4.67 -8.93
C ARG A 105 23.27 3.34 -8.79
N ARG A 106 23.53 2.61 -7.70
CA ARG A 106 22.82 1.36 -7.40
C ARG A 106 21.38 1.65 -7.01
N VAL A 107 20.48 0.75 -7.38
CA VAL A 107 19.10 0.77 -6.91
C VAL A 107 19.07 0.24 -5.49
N GLU A 108 18.92 1.12 -4.52
CA GLU A 108 18.67 0.74 -3.13
C GLU A 108 17.17 0.45 -2.98
N ILE A 109 16.81 -0.85 -3.04
CA ILE A 109 15.40 -1.26 -3.00
C ILE A 109 14.71 -0.81 -1.71
N LEU A 110 15.44 -0.74 -0.60
CA LEU A 110 14.90 -0.33 0.70
C LEU A 110 14.32 1.09 0.69
N ASP A 111 14.76 1.97 -0.22
CA ASP A 111 14.20 3.32 -0.37
C ASP A 111 12.72 3.30 -0.80
N TYR A 112 12.26 2.17 -1.35
CA TYR A 112 10.91 1.97 -1.88
C TYR A 112 10.11 0.94 -1.08
N ILE A 113 10.64 0.47 0.04
CA ILE A 113 9.98 -0.46 0.94
C ILE A 113 9.43 0.31 2.14
N THR A 114 8.11 0.53 2.15
CA THR A 114 7.41 1.23 3.23
C THR A 114 6.57 0.26 4.05
N PRO A 115 6.29 0.56 5.34
CA PRO A 115 5.37 -0.22 6.16
C PRO A 115 3.99 -0.42 5.53
N ASP A 116 3.57 0.51 4.66
CA ASP A 116 2.29 0.46 3.96
C ASP A 116 2.19 -0.66 2.91
N LEU A 117 3.28 -1.41 2.67
CA LEU A 117 3.28 -2.65 1.88
C LEU A 117 2.83 -3.88 2.69
N ASP A 118 2.78 -3.77 4.02
CA ASP A 118 2.34 -4.82 4.93
C ASP A 118 0.82 -4.78 5.10
N GLU A 119 0.11 -5.79 4.58
CA GLU A 119 -1.36 -5.86 4.63
C GLU A 119 -1.92 -6.06 6.05
N THR A 120 -1.08 -6.42 7.03
CA THR A 120 -1.48 -6.45 8.45
C THR A 120 -1.53 -5.05 9.05
N TYR A 121 -0.78 -4.11 8.48
CA TYR A 121 -0.74 -2.70 8.85
C TYR A 121 -1.64 -1.84 7.95
N ASN A 122 -1.43 -1.90 6.63
CA ASN A 122 -2.24 -1.19 5.64
C ASN A 122 -3.35 -2.10 5.10
N ASN A 123 -4.38 -2.26 5.93
CA ASN A 123 -5.36 -3.34 5.79
C ASN A 123 -6.21 -3.24 4.52
N ASN A 124 -6.40 -4.40 3.89
CA ASN A 124 -7.34 -4.57 2.80
C ASN A 124 -8.79 -4.35 3.23
N HIS A 125 -9.62 -3.85 2.33
CA HIS A 125 -11.07 -3.85 2.50
C HIS A 125 -11.72 -5.00 1.73
N TYR A 126 -12.41 -5.89 2.44
CA TYR A 126 -13.15 -6.99 1.82
C TYR A 126 -14.62 -6.59 1.60
N TRP A 127 -15.07 -6.75 0.37
CA TRP A 127 -16.47 -6.55 0.00
C TRP A 127 -17.33 -7.77 0.34
N LEU A 128 -18.66 -7.59 0.37
CA LEU A 128 -19.65 -8.51 0.97
C LEU A 128 -19.32 -10.01 0.87
N LEU A 129 -19.09 -10.52 -0.35
CA LEU A 129 -18.80 -11.94 -0.57
C LEU A 129 -17.46 -12.36 0.03
N ARG A 130 -16.37 -11.61 -0.22
CA ARG A 130 -15.06 -11.91 0.35
C ARG A 130 -15.05 -11.74 1.86
N LYS A 131 -15.69 -10.69 2.37
CA LYS A 131 -15.81 -10.42 3.80
C LYS A 131 -16.39 -11.62 4.56
N ARG A 132 -17.44 -12.25 4.01
CA ARG A 132 -18.09 -13.43 4.57
C ARG A 132 -17.14 -14.62 4.78
N PHE A 133 -16.10 -14.75 3.95
CA PHE A 133 -15.17 -15.89 4.00
C PHE A 133 -13.83 -15.57 4.66
N VAL A 134 -13.39 -14.32 4.61
CA VAL A 134 -12.08 -13.91 5.11
C VAL A 134 -12.14 -13.52 6.58
N ILE A 135 -13.10 -12.69 6.98
CA ILE A 135 -13.18 -12.19 8.37
C ILE A 135 -13.27 -13.33 9.40
N PRO A 136 -14.12 -14.36 9.22
CA PRO A 136 -14.17 -15.45 10.20
C PRO A 136 -12.83 -16.19 10.36
N ARG A 137 -12.04 -16.31 9.29
CA ARG A 137 -10.71 -16.94 9.35
C ARG A 137 -9.68 -16.05 10.04
N LEU A 138 -9.76 -14.72 9.81
CA LEU A 138 -8.92 -13.79 10.56
C LEU A 138 -9.23 -13.85 12.05
N GLU A 139 -10.52 -13.87 12.40
CA GLU A 139 -10.99 -14.04 13.77
C GLU A 139 -10.52 -15.38 14.37
N GLU A 140 -10.65 -16.49 13.66
CA GLU A 140 -10.29 -17.82 14.15
C GLU A 140 -8.79 -18.01 14.39
N TYR A 141 -7.94 -17.54 13.46
CA TYR A 141 -6.52 -17.90 13.45
C TYR A 141 -5.53 -16.78 13.80
N TYR A 142 -5.93 -15.51 13.67
CA TYR A 142 -4.97 -14.41 13.66
C TYR A 142 -5.29 -13.26 14.62
N VAL A 143 -6.54 -13.12 15.06
CA VAL A 143 -6.93 -12.00 15.92
C VAL A 143 -6.13 -11.95 17.22
N ASP A 144 -5.97 -13.07 17.92
CA ASP A 144 -5.30 -13.07 19.23
C ASP A 144 -3.78 -12.82 19.10
N ARG A 145 -3.21 -13.09 17.92
CA ARG A 145 -1.82 -12.77 17.60
C ARG A 145 -1.55 -11.28 17.48
N TYR A 146 -2.60 -10.46 17.45
CA TYR A 146 -2.43 -9.01 17.49
C TYR A 146 -1.63 -8.57 18.73
N ASP A 147 -1.84 -9.23 19.87
CA ASP A 147 -1.21 -8.88 21.14
C ASP A 147 0.15 -9.55 21.38
N ASP A 148 0.61 -10.38 20.43
CA ASP A 148 1.95 -10.99 20.50
C ASP A 148 3.01 -9.87 20.56
N GLU A 149 4.01 -10.02 21.43
CA GLU A 149 5.03 -8.98 21.69
C GLU A 149 5.78 -8.56 20.42
N ASP A 150 6.09 -9.51 19.54
CA ASP A 150 6.79 -9.27 18.28
C ASP A 150 5.91 -8.51 17.26
N VAL A 151 4.61 -8.80 17.24
CA VAL A 151 3.62 -8.07 16.43
C VAL A 151 3.49 -6.63 16.93
N GLN A 152 3.35 -6.41 18.24
CA GLN A 152 3.25 -5.06 18.81
C GLN A 152 4.53 -4.25 18.60
N ALA A 153 5.71 -4.85 18.77
CA ALA A 153 6.99 -4.22 18.51
C ALA A 153 7.11 -3.78 17.03
N ARG A 154 6.75 -4.66 16.08
CA ARG A 154 6.73 -4.34 14.65
C ARG A 154 5.79 -3.17 14.35
N LEU A 155 4.56 -3.21 14.86
CA LEU A 155 3.57 -2.16 14.63
C LEU A 155 4.01 -0.82 15.26
N ALA A 156 4.76 -0.83 16.36
CA ALA A 156 5.32 0.38 16.94
C ALA A 156 6.36 1.04 16.00
N ILE A 157 7.23 0.24 15.37
CA ILE A 157 8.18 0.72 14.36
C ILE A 157 7.42 1.32 13.17
N TYR A 158 6.41 0.62 12.66
CA TYR A 158 5.63 1.08 11.52
C TYR A 158 4.89 2.39 11.77
N ARG A 159 4.32 2.57 12.98
CA ARG A 159 3.64 3.82 13.37
C ARG A 159 4.55 5.04 13.44
N ALA A 160 5.85 4.85 13.63
CA ALA A 160 6.83 5.93 13.66
C ALA A 160 7.28 6.37 12.25
N TRP A 161 6.87 5.64 11.20
CA TRP A 161 7.28 5.91 9.83
C TRP A 161 6.50 7.07 9.22
N GLU A 162 7.17 7.88 8.39
CA GLU A 162 6.52 8.99 7.69
C GLU A 162 5.63 8.45 6.55
N PRO A 163 4.32 8.79 6.52
CA PRO A 163 3.43 8.30 5.49
C PRO A 163 3.85 8.73 4.08
N SER A 164 3.72 7.82 3.12
CA SER A 164 3.94 8.15 1.71
C SER A 164 2.91 9.17 1.20
N LEU A 165 3.24 9.91 0.13
CA LEU A 165 2.25 10.77 -0.54
C LEU A 165 1.00 9.99 -0.98
N ASN A 166 1.16 8.72 -1.37
CA ASN A 166 0.04 7.86 -1.72
C ASN A 166 -0.92 7.68 -0.53
N MET A 167 -0.38 7.39 0.66
CA MET A 167 -1.19 7.26 1.87
C MET A 167 -1.85 8.57 2.28
N LEU A 168 -1.12 9.69 2.24
CA LEU A 168 -1.69 11.02 2.53
C LEU A 168 -2.87 11.36 1.61
N VAL A 169 -2.78 11.04 0.32
CA VAL A 169 -3.85 11.29 -0.65
C VAL A 169 -5.06 10.36 -0.43
N ILE A 170 -4.82 9.10 -0.04
CA ILE A 170 -5.87 8.13 0.29
C ILE A 170 -6.61 8.54 1.58
N ASP A 171 -5.87 8.96 2.61
CA ASP A 171 -6.44 9.41 3.88
C ASP A 171 -7.32 10.64 3.66
N GLN A 172 -6.82 11.65 2.93
CA GLN A 172 -7.62 12.81 2.53
C GLN A 172 -8.87 12.44 1.73
N TYR A 173 -8.82 11.38 0.92
CA TYR A 173 -9.99 10.90 0.19
C TYR A 173 -11.06 10.35 1.14
N TRP A 174 -10.68 9.54 2.12
CA TRP A 174 -11.61 8.94 3.07
C TRP A 174 -12.13 9.91 4.12
N GLU A 175 -11.31 10.86 4.58
CA GLU A 175 -11.73 11.98 5.41
C GLU A 175 -12.88 12.75 4.76
N LYS A 176 -12.74 13.09 3.48
CA LYS A 176 -13.81 13.77 2.70
C LYS A 176 -15.06 12.92 2.53
N LYS A 177 -14.95 11.59 2.56
CA LYS A 177 -16.10 10.68 2.48
C LYS A 177 -16.77 10.45 3.83
N GLY A 178 -16.12 10.81 4.95
CA GLY A 178 -16.61 10.62 6.30
C GLY A 178 -16.70 9.15 6.75
N ARG A 179 -16.18 8.22 5.96
CA ARG A 179 -16.17 6.78 6.29
C ARG A 179 -14.99 6.10 5.64
N ASP A 180 -14.02 5.70 6.46
CA ASP A 180 -12.90 4.87 6.02
C ASP A 180 -13.25 3.39 6.17
N PRO A 181 -13.28 2.62 5.06
CA PRO A 181 -13.59 1.20 5.10
C PRO A 181 -12.44 0.31 5.63
N ARG A 182 -11.24 0.86 5.89
CA ARG A 182 -10.10 0.15 6.51
C ARG A 182 -10.32 -0.11 8.00
N ASN A 183 -10.90 0.87 8.70
CA ASN A 183 -10.96 0.92 10.17
C ASN A 183 -11.83 -0.16 10.82
N ASN A 184 -12.68 -0.86 10.06
CA ASN A 184 -13.65 -1.82 10.60
C ASN A 184 -13.34 -3.29 10.27
N GLN A 185 -12.23 -3.55 9.59
CA GLN A 185 -11.79 -4.89 9.18
C GLN A 185 -10.32 -5.16 9.50
N SER A 186 -9.63 -4.20 10.12
CA SER A 186 -8.27 -4.40 10.59
C SER A 186 -8.21 -5.47 11.68
N ILE A 187 -7.07 -6.15 11.80
CA ILE A 187 -6.84 -7.11 12.87
C ILE A 187 -7.02 -6.42 14.24
N GLN A 188 -6.54 -5.19 14.39
CA GLN A 188 -6.77 -4.38 15.59
C GLN A 188 -8.26 -4.21 15.92
N ALA A 189 -9.07 -3.82 14.93
CA ALA A 189 -10.51 -3.61 15.15
C ALA A 189 -11.23 -4.91 15.50
N LEU A 190 -10.83 -6.03 14.90
CA LEU A 190 -11.36 -7.35 15.22
C LEU A 190 -10.95 -7.80 16.63
N TYR A 191 -9.70 -7.57 17.02
CA TYR A 191 -9.19 -7.82 18.38
C TYR A 191 -9.96 -7.00 19.42
N GLN A 192 -10.08 -5.68 19.21
CA GLN A 192 -10.85 -4.80 20.10
C GLN A 192 -12.32 -5.21 20.20
N LYS A 193 -12.93 -5.68 19.12
CA LYS A 193 -14.33 -6.15 19.15
C LYS A 193 -14.48 -7.44 19.95
N ARG A 194 -13.51 -8.37 19.88
CA ARG A 194 -13.53 -9.62 20.63
C ARG A 194 -13.33 -9.37 22.11
N HIS A 195 -12.26 -8.66 22.47
CA HIS A 195 -11.80 -8.50 23.85
C HIS A 195 -12.42 -7.28 24.55
N GLY A 196 -12.87 -6.27 23.81
CA GLY A 196 -13.54 -5.08 24.37
C GLY A 196 -15.00 -5.30 24.79
N ASN A 197 -15.62 -6.43 24.41
CA ASN A 197 -16.93 -6.83 24.93
C ASN A 197 -16.84 -7.61 26.26
N GLU A 198 -15.65 -8.02 26.69
CA GLU A 198 -15.45 -8.75 27.95
C GLU A 198 -15.46 -7.82 29.18
N SER A 199 -15.37 -6.49 28.99
CA SER A 199 -15.39 -5.51 30.07
C SER A 199 -16.79 -4.99 30.47
N VAL A 200 -17.88 -5.60 29.98
CA VAL A 200 -19.27 -5.17 30.29
C VAL A 200 -20.07 -6.25 31.04
N VAL A 201 -19.42 -7.31 31.53
CA VAL A 201 -20.05 -8.31 32.41
C VAL A 201 -19.32 -8.36 33.75
N SER A 202 -19.33 -7.24 34.46
CA SER A 202 -19.13 -7.20 35.91
C SER A 202 -19.91 -6.01 36.46
N ASP A 203 -21.16 -6.27 36.84
CA ASP A 203 -21.82 -5.77 38.06
C ASP A 203 -23.20 -6.45 38.21
#